data_AF-G7P1G2-F1
#
_entry.id   AF-G7P1G2-F1
#
_cell.length_a   1.000
_cell.length_b   1.000
_cell.length_c   1.000
_cell.angle_alpha   90.00
_cell.angle_beta   90.00
_cell.angle_gamma   90.00
#
_symmetry.space_group_name_H-M   'P 1'
#
loop_
_entity.id
_entity.type
_entity.pdbx_description
1 polymer ?
#
loop_
_entity_poly.entity_id
_entity_poly.type
_entity_poly.pdbx_seq_one_letter_code
_entity_poly.pdbx_strand_id
1 'polypeptide(L)'
;MGQEVILRCVPISNHFYFYWYRQILGQKVEFLVSFVNDKISDKSEMFDDQFSVERPDGSNFTLKIQSTKLEDSAMYFCASSEA
;
A
#
# COMPACT_ATOMS: atom_id res chain seq x y z
N MET A 1 -18.88 -1.68 10.43
CA MET A 1 -17.61 -1.02 10.06
C MET A 1 -16.53 -1.62 10.93
N GLY A 2 -15.42 -2.04 10.33
CA GLY A 2 -14.27 -2.56 11.07
C GLY A 2 -13.37 -1.45 11.61
N GLN A 3 -12.30 -1.84 12.28
CA GLN A 3 -11.30 -0.91 12.83
C GLN A 3 -10.38 -0.38 11.74
N GLU A 4 -9.75 0.77 12.01
CA GLU A 4 -8.62 1.23 11.21
C GLU A 4 -7.45 0.25 11.35
N VAL A 5 -6.80 -0.05 10.23
CA VAL A 5 -5.56 -0.84 10.20
C VAL A 5 -4.46 -0.04 9.53
N ILE A 6 -3.27 -0.07 10.12
CA ILE A 6 -2.08 0.61 9.63
C ILE A 6 -1.01 -0.45 9.32
N LEU A 7 -0.69 -0.60 8.04
CA LEU A 7 0.34 -1.49 7.54
C LEU A 7 1.59 -0.67 7.24
N ARG A 8 2.71 -1.03 7.87
CA ARG A 8 3.98 -0.32 7.72
C ARG A 8 4.94 -1.14 6.86
N CYS A 9 5.53 -0.49 5.86
CA CYS A 9 6.62 -1.04 5.09
C CYS A 9 7.89 -0.22 5.30
N VAL A 10 8.98 -0.90 5.63
CA VAL A 10 10.32 -0.29 5.70
C VAL A 10 11.00 -0.56 4.35
N PRO A 11 11.19 0.48 3.52
CA PRO A 11 11.85 0.34 2.23
C PRO A 11 13.34 0.10 2.39
N ILE A 12 13.94 -0.43 1.32
CA ILE A 12 15.40 -0.50 1.20
C ILE A 12 15.93 0.91 0.92
N SER A 13 17.11 1.22 1.47
CA SER A 13 17.79 2.49 1.25
C SER A 13 18.09 2.71 -0.24
N ASN A 14 18.04 3.97 -0.71
CA ASN A 14 18.22 4.38 -2.11
C ASN A 14 17.20 3.85 -3.13
N HIS A 15 16.15 3.16 -2.69
CA HIS A 15 15.01 2.90 -3.57
C HIS A 15 14.21 4.19 -3.75
N PHE A 16 13.66 4.42 -4.95
CA PHE A 16 12.88 5.61 -5.29
C PHE A 16 11.44 5.28 -5.69
N TYR A 17 11.18 4.00 -5.97
CA TYR A 17 9.88 3.47 -6.37
C TYR A 17 9.34 2.57 -5.27
N PHE A 18 8.07 2.75 -4.93
CA PHE A 18 7.39 1.97 -3.89
C PHE A 18 6.04 1.51 -4.37
N TYR A 19 5.63 0.34 -3.93
CA TYR A 19 4.43 -0.32 -4.41
C TYR A 19 3.72 -1.01 -3.26
N TRP A 20 2.40 -0.92 -3.25
CA TRP A 20 1.53 -1.78 -2.47
C TRP A 20 0.75 -2.70 -3.38
N TYR A 21 0.65 -3.95 -2.94
CA TYR A 21 -0.14 -4.99 -3.55
C TYR A 21 -1.00 -5.69 -2.52
N ARG A 22 -2.06 -6.32 -3.00
CA ARG A 22 -2.93 -7.18 -2.21
C ARG A 22 -3.07 -8.53 -2.92
N GLN A 23 -3.16 -9.59 -2.14
CA GLN A 23 -3.51 -10.91 -2.63
C GLN A 23 -4.57 -11.54 -1.74
N ILE A 24 -5.77 -11.69 -2.29
CA ILE A 24 -6.81 -12.52 -1.69
C ILE A 24 -6.38 -13.99 -1.82
N LEU A 25 -6.64 -14.80 -0.80
CA LEU A 25 -6.22 -16.19 -0.79
C LEU A 25 -6.76 -16.94 -2.02
N GLY A 26 -5.87 -17.59 -2.76
CA GLY A 26 -6.20 -18.31 -4.01
C GLY A 26 -6.36 -17.42 -5.25
N GLN A 27 -6.19 -16.10 -5.13
CA GLN A 27 -6.24 -15.16 -6.23
C GLN A 27 -4.83 -14.66 -6.62
N LYS A 28 -4.77 -13.99 -7.77
CA LYS A 28 -3.55 -13.31 -8.23
C LYS A 28 -3.22 -12.12 -7.34
N VAL A 29 -1.96 -11.70 -7.36
CA VAL A 29 -1.54 -10.44 -6.74
C VAL A 29 -2.10 -9.28 -7.56
N GLU A 30 -2.70 -8.32 -6.87
CA GLU A 30 -3.34 -7.13 -7.44
C GLU A 30 -2.58 -5.88 -7.00
N PHE A 31 -2.38 -4.96 -7.95
CA PHE A 31 -1.79 -3.66 -7.68
C PHE A 31 -2.78 -2.75 -6.95
N LEU A 32 -2.30 -2.05 -5.92
CA LEU A 32 -3.09 -1.04 -5.20
C LEU A 32 -2.62 0.37 -5.57
N VAL A 33 -1.36 0.69 -5.31
CA VAL A 33 -0.85 2.05 -5.42
C VAL A 33 0.67 2.06 -5.50
N SER A 34 1.22 3.02 -6.24
CA SER A 34 2.65 3.24 -6.39
C SER A 34 3.07 4.67 -6.05
N PHE A 35 4.31 4.81 -5.59
CA PHE A 35 4.93 6.07 -5.24
C PHE A 35 6.26 6.23 -5.97
N VAL A 36 6.54 7.46 -6.39
CA VAL A 36 7.83 7.90 -6.90
C VAL A 36 8.20 9.19 -6.18
N ASN A 37 9.37 9.23 -5.53
CA ASN A 37 9.86 10.42 -4.80
C ASN A 37 8.78 11.02 -3.86
N ASP A 38 8.20 10.18 -3.01
CA ASP A 38 7.18 10.53 -2.00
C ASP A 38 5.84 11.04 -2.53
N LYS A 39 5.60 10.90 -3.84
CA LYS A 39 4.32 11.25 -4.47
C LYS A 39 3.66 10.02 -5.06
N ILE A 40 2.34 9.95 -4.93
CA ILE A 40 1.54 8.94 -5.63
C ILE A 40 1.80 9.09 -7.13
N SER A 41 2.27 8.02 -7.76
CA SER A 41 2.50 7.97 -9.20
C SER A 41 1.31 7.32 -9.92
N ASP A 42 0.74 6.27 -9.33
CA ASP A 42 -0.39 5.55 -9.91
C ASP A 42 -1.21 4.84 -8.81
N LYS A 43 -2.50 4.63 -9.06
CA LYS A 43 -3.42 3.93 -8.16
C LYS A 43 -4.42 3.09 -8.93
N SER A 44 -4.77 1.92 -8.40
CA SER A 44 -5.80 1.08 -9.01
C SER A 44 -7.20 1.62 -8.73
N GLU A 45 -8.19 1.18 -9.51
CA GLU A 45 -9.59 1.57 -9.32
C GLU A 45 -10.16 1.12 -7.97
N MET A 46 -9.57 0.08 -7.37
CA MET A 46 -9.94 -0.41 -6.03
C MET A 46 -9.38 0.47 -4.91
N PHE A 47 -8.42 1.35 -5.22
CA PHE A 47 -7.85 2.29 -4.28
C PHE A 47 -8.79 3.49 -4.12
N ASP A 48 -9.83 3.30 -3.32
CA ASP A 48 -10.85 4.29 -2.99
C ASP A 48 -10.53 5.06 -1.69
N ASP A 49 -11.49 5.87 -1.23
CA ASP A 49 -11.34 6.71 -0.03
C ASP A 49 -11.18 5.90 1.28
N GLN A 50 -11.42 4.59 1.26
CA GLN A 50 -11.14 3.70 2.38
C GLN A 50 -9.64 3.52 2.60
N PHE A 51 -8.85 3.64 1.53
CA PHE A 51 -7.40 3.47 1.55
C PHE A 51 -6.70 4.82 1.53
N SER A 52 -5.64 4.94 2.31
CA SER A 52 -4.73 6.07 2.23
C SER A 52 -3.30 5.59 2.40
N VAL A 53 -2.36 6.32 1.82
CA VAL A 53 -0.94 5.97 1.88
C VAL A 53 -0.18 7.22 2.28
N GLU A 54 0.77 7.03 3.18
CA GLU A 54 1.56 8.14 3.72
C GLU A 54 3.01 7.74 3.89
N ARG A 55 3.88 8.76 3.81
CA ARG A 55 5.30 8.65 4.09
C ARG A 55 5.76 9.75 5.04
N PRO A 56 5.27 9.75 6.30
CA PRO A 56 5.39 10.88 7.21
C PRO A 56 6.84 11.33 7.45
N ASP A 57 7.79 10.38 7.49
CA ASP A 57 9.19 10.64 7.82
C ASP A 57 10.15 10.39 6.64
N GLY A 58 9.63 10.35 5.39
CA GLY A 58 10.40 9.94 4.20
C GLY A 58 10.89 8.47 4.21
N SER A 59 10.65 7.77 5.32
CA SER A 59 11.22 6.46 5.62
C SER A 59 10.16 5.37 5.44
N ASN A 60 9.10 5.36 6.24
CA ASN A 60 8.12 4.28 6.21
C ASN A 60 7.05 4.52 5.14
N PHE A 61 6.89 3.55 4.24
CA PHE A 61 5.80 3.55 3.28
C PHE A 61 4.59 2.88 3.93
N THR A 62 3.61 3.67 4.35
CA THR A 62 2.52 3.22 5.23
C THR A 62 1.20 3.17 4.46
N LEU A 63 0.50 2.03 4.49
CA LEU A 63 -0.85 1.88 3.97
C LEU A 63 -1.85 1.86 5.13
N LYS A 64 -2.85 2.73 5.08
CA LYS A 64 -3.94 2.83 6.03
C LYS A 64 -5.25 2.37 5.39
N ILE A 65 -6.01 1.56 6.11
CA ILE A 65 -7.36 1.13 5.74
C ILE A 65 -8.29 1.65 6.84
N GLN A 66 -9.02 2.74 6.56
CA GLN A 66 -9.71 3.52 7.61
C GLN A 66 -10.90 2.79 8.25
N SER A 67 -11.67 2.05 7.45
CA SER A 67 -12.86 1.31 7.91
C SER A 67 -12.88 -0.06 7.27
N THR A 68 -12.13 -1.02 7.82
CA THR A 68 -12.00 -2.37 7.26
C THR A 68 -13.35 -3.07 7.02
N LYS A 69 -13.43 -3.83 5.93
CA LYS A 69 -14.53 -4.70 5.51
C LYS A 69 -14.02 -6.14 5.45
N LEU A 70 -14.94 -7.11 5.40
CA LEU A 70 -14.57 -8.52 5.25
C LEU A 70 -13.78 -8.78 3.94
N GLU A 71 -14.07 -7.98 2.91
CA GLU A 71 -13.45 -7.98 1.59
C GLU A 71 -11.97 -7.58 1.61
N ASP A 72 -11.53 -6.88 2.66
CA ASP A 72 -10.15 -6.46 2.84
C ASP A 72 -9.28 -7.57 3.44
N SER A 73 -9.85 -8.74 3.76
CA SER A 73 -9.11 -9.89 4.28
C SER A 73 -8.22 -10.49 3.18
N ALA A 74 -6.93 -10.13 3.24
CA ALA A 74 -5.94 -10.52 2.25
C ALA A 74 -4.52 -10.44 2.81
N MET A 75 -3.57 -11.02 2.08
CA MET A 75 -2.15 -10.69 2.29
C MET A 75 -1.82 -9.38 1.59
N TYR A 76 -1.14 -8.48 2.30
CA TYR A 76 -0.68 -7.21 1.75
C TYR A 76 0.83 -7.24 1.61
N PHE A 77 1.31 -6.94 0.42
CA PHE A 77 2.73 -6.91 0.11
C PHE A 77 3.14 -5.49 -0.20
N CYS A 78 4.29 -5.09 0.33
CA CYS A 78 4.99 -3.92 -0.16
C CYS A 78 6.22 -4.35 -0.97
N ALA A 79 6.55 -3.55 -1.97
CA ALA A 79 7.78 -3.69 -2.72
C ALA A 79 8.44 -2.32 -2.90
N SER A 80 9.73 -2.33 -3.16
CA SER A 80 10.48 -1.14 -3.52
C SER A 80 11.57 -1.48 -4.52
N SER A 81 11.94 -0.54 -5.37
CA SER A 81 13.06 -0.71 -6.31
C SER A 81 13.89 0.57 -6.47
N GLU A 82 15.12 0.36 -6.92
CA GLU A 82 15.93 1.37 -7.61
C GLU A 82 15.27 1.77 -8.95
N ALA A 83 15.87 2.74 -9.64
CA ALA A 83 15.46 3.22 -10.96
C ALA A 83 15.84 2.28 -12.10
#